data_AF-A0A9J6BA91-F1
#
_entry.id   AF-A0A9J6BA91-F1
#
_cell.length_a   1.000
_cell.length_b   1.000
_cell.length_c   1.000
_cell.angle_alpha   90.00
_cell.angle_beta   90.00
_cell.angle_gamma   90.00
#
_symmetry.space_group_name_H-M   'P 1'
#
loop_
_entity.id
_entity.type
_entity.pdbx_description
1 polymer ?
#
loop_
_entity_poly.entity_id
_entity_poly.type
_entity_poly.pdbx_seq_one_letter_code
_entity_poly.pdbx_strand_id
1 'polypeptide(L)'
;MEFLIVLALIAAVSADLKPLSKEQADEVRHAWDKVKSNEVEILYEIFKAHPDIQNKFPQFAGKDLDSIKNNSDFGTHATRIVSFITEIMSLGGSPFVASY
;
A
#
# COMPACT_ATOMS: atom_id res chain seq x y z
N MET A 1 15.90 9.39 3.37
CA MET A 1 15.49 10.70 2.81
C MET A 1 14.31 10.54 1.84
N GLU A 2 14.25 9.48 1.03
CA GLU A 2 13.15 9.28 0.06
C GLU A 2 11.77 8.99 0.70
N PHE A 3 11.73 8.34 1.86
CA PHE A 3 10.47 8.13 2.61
C PHE A 3 9.81 9.44 3.08
N LEU A 4 10.60 10.48 3.34
CA LEU A 4 10.08 11.80 3.73
C LEU A 4 9.42 12.52 2.55
N ILE A 5 9.88 12.24 1.32
CA ILE A 5 9.29 12.79 0.10
C ILE A 5 7.92 12.16 -0.12
N VAL A 6 7.78 10.85 0.06
CA VAL A 6 6.48 10.16 -0.04
C VAL A 6 5.51 10.67 1.04
N LEU A 7 5.96 10.82 2.28
CA LEU A 7 5.16 11.41 3.37
C LEU A 7 4.75 12.86 3.08
N ALA A 8 5.65 13.68 2.53
CA ALA A 8 5.35 15.07 2.17
C ALA A 8 4.35 15.17 1.01
N LEU A 9 4.40 14.25 0.04
CA LEU A 9 3.43 14.17 -1.05
C LEU A 9 2.05 13.71 -0.55
N ILE A 10 2.00 12.77 0.40
CA ILE A 10 0.77 12.36 1.07
C ILE A 10 0.19 13.54 1.89
N ALA A 11 1.03 14.29 2.60
CA ALA A 11 0.64 15.47 3.38
C ALA A 11 0.13 16.62 2.50
N ALA A 12 0.77 16.88 1.36
CA ALA A 12 0.36 17.92 0.42
C ALA A 12 -0.98 17.61 -0.26
N VAL A 13 -1.26 16.33 -0.54
CA VAL A 13 -2.54 15.87 -1.10
C VAL A 13 -3.66 15.90 -0.04
N SER A 14 -3.32 15.78 1.25
CA SER A 14 -4.31 15.73 2.34
C SER A 14 -4.82 17.07 2.84
N ALA A 15 -4.27 18.19 2.38
CA ALA A 15 -4.75 19.53 2.75
C ALA A 15 -6.21 19.80 2.32
N ASP A 16 -6.68 19.15 1.25
CA ASP A 16 -8.08 19.17 0.78
C ASP A 16 -8.85 17.87 1.05
N LEU A 17 -8.20 16.86 1.65
CA LEU A 17 -8.87 15.61 2.01
C LEU A 17 -9.68 15.83 3.29
N LYS A 18 -11.01 15.83 3.16
CA LYS A 18 -11.87 15.56 4.31
C LYS A 18 -11.45 14.20 4.90
N PRO A 19 -10.96 14.15 6.15
CA PRO A 19 -10.67 12.88 6.80
C PRO A 19 -11.93 12.01 6.74
N LEU A 20 -11.74 10.71 6.50
CA LEU A 20 -12.86 9.76 6.56
C LEU A 20 -13.56 9.90 7.92
N SER A 21 -14.90 9.86 7.91
CA SER A 21 -15.62 9.65 9.16
C SER A 21 -15.22 8.30 9.78
N LYS A 22 -15.50 8.12 11.07
CA LYS A 22 -15.21 6.85 11.74
C LYS A 22 -15.88 5.68 11.02
N GLU A 23 -17.15 5.85 10.64
CA GLU A 23 -17.95 4.83 9.95
C GLU A 23 -17.35 4.48 8.59
N GLN A 24 -16.88 5.47 7.82
CA GLN A 24 -16.22 5.24 6.54
C GLN A 24 -14.87 4.55 6.71
N ALA A 25 -14.10 4.93 7.73
CA ALA A 25 -12.83 4.26 8.04
C ALA A 25 -13.06 2.80 8.44
N ASP A 26 -14.10 2.52 9.22
CA ASP A 26 -14.47 1.16 9.64
C ASP A 26 -14.93 0.31 8.45
N GLU A 27 -15.69 0.88 7.50
CA GLU A 27 -16.08 0.20 6.26
C GLU A 27 -14.85 -0.19 5.42
N VAL A 28 -13.91 0.73 5.23
CA VAL A 28 -12.66 0.47 4.49
C VAL A 28 -11.83 -0.61 5.19
N ARG A 29 -11.72 -0.58 6.52
CA ARG A 29 -11.03 -1.63 7.30
C ARG A 29 -11.68 -2.99 7.14
N HIS A 30 -13.00 -3.07 7.23
CA HIS A 30 -13.73 -4.31 7.06
C HIS A 30 -13.59 -4.89 5.65
N ALA A 31 -13.53 -4.04 4.62
CA ALA A 31 -13.20 -4.47 3.27
C ALA A 31 -11.75 -4.97 3.18
N TRP A 32 -10.80 -4.24 3.79
CA TRP A 32 -9.38 -4.60 3.81
C TRP A 32 -9.11 -5.93 4.52
N ASP A 33 -9.78 -6.19 5.64
CA ASP A 33 -9.64 -7.44 6.42
C ASP A 33 -9.96 -8.69 5.62
N LYS A 34 -10.81 -8.59 4.59
CA LYS A 34 -11.18 -9.72 3.71
C LYS A 34 -10.09 -10.08 2.70
N VAL A 35 -9.18 -9.15 2.38
CA VAL A 35 -8.24 -9.29 1.28
C VAL A 35 -6.78 -9.23 1.70
N LYS A 36 -6.46 -8.64 2.86
CA LYS A 36 -5.08 -8.37 3.29
C LYS A 36 -4.18 -9.60 3.46
N SER A 37 -4.74 -10.81 3.54
CA SER A 37 -3.96 -12.07 3.58
C SER A 37 -3.59 -12.63 2.20
N ASN A 38 -3.91 -11.91 1.12
CA ASN A 38 -3.64 -12.31 -0.26
C ASN A 38 -2.51 -11.45 -0.86
N GLU A 39 -1.44 -11.22 -0.11
CA GLU A 39 -0.43 -10.19 -0.43
C GLU A 39 0.19 -10.39 -1.81
N VAL A 40 0.56 -11.63 -2.12
CA VAL A 40 1.12 -12.02 -3.43
C VAL A 40 0.14 -11.71 -4.55
N GLU A 41 -1.15 -12.00 -4.36
CA GLU A 41 -2.17 -11.75 -5.37
C GLU A 41 -2.41 -10.26 -5.57
N ILE A 42 -2.44 -9.48 -4.49
CA ILE A 42 -2.57 -8.03 -4.54
C ILE A 42 -1.42 -7.41 -5.34
N LEU A 43 -0.17 -7.77 -5.02
CA LEU A 43 0.98 -7.24 -5.75
C LEU A 43 1.01 -7.71 -7.21
N TYR A 44 0.66 -8.97 -7.46
CA TYR A 44 0.57 -9.53 -8.81
C TYR A 44 -0.44 -8.77 -9.67
N GLU A 45 -1.66 -8.55 -9.18
CA GLU A 45 -2.69 -7.82 -9.93
C GLU A 45 -2.30 -6.34 -10.15
N ILE A 46 -1.60 -5.71 -9.21
CA ILE A 46 -1.05 -4.35 -9.40
C ILE A 46 0.00 -4.32 -10.52
N PHE A 47 0.99 -5.22 -10.50
CA PHE A 47 2.04 -5.25 -11.52
C PHE A 47 1.50 -5.65 -12.90
N LYS A 48 0.49 -6.52 -12.93
CA LYS A 48 -0.22 -6.91 -14.16
C LYS A 48 -0.99 -5.74 -14.77
N ALA A 49 -1.69 -4.96 -13.94
CA ALA A 49 -2.41 -3.76 -14.39
C ALA A 49 -1.46 -2.60 -14.73
N HIS A 50 -0.32 -2.50 -14.05
CA HIS A 50 0.65 -1.42 -14.15
C HIS A 50 2.10 -1.94 -14.26
N PRO A 51 2.53 -2.42 -15.45
CA PRO A 51 3.89 -2.92 -15.65
C PRO A 51 4.98 -1.85 -15.46
N ASP A 52 4.63 -0.58 -15.61
CA ASP A 52 5.52 0.54 -15.32
C ASP A 52 5.90 0.63 -13.84
N ILE A 53 4.99 0.23 -12.93
CA ILE A 53 5.28 0.14 -11.49
C ILE A 53 6.25 -1.01 -11.24
N GLN A 54 6.04 -2.19 -11.83
CA GLN A 54 6.97 -3.32 -11.71
C GLN A 54 8.39 -2.91 -12.13
N ASN A 55 8.52 -2.18 -13.24
CA ASN A 55 9.79 -1.73 -13.79
C ASN A 55 10.52 -0.68 -12.93
N LYS A 56 9.87 -0.08 -11.93
CA LYS A 56 10.53 0.78 -10.94
C LYS A 56 11.31 -0.01 -9.88
N PHE A 57 11.09 -1.32 -9.77
CA PHE A 57 11.79 -2.18 -8.83
C PHE A 57 12.89 -2.97 -9.57
N PRO A 58 14.19 -2.66 -9.41
CA PRO A 58 15.27 -3.31 -10.15
C PRO A 58 15.28 -4.84 -10.05
N GLN A 59 14.83 -5.38 -8.91
CA GLN A 59 14.73 -6.83 -8.68
C GLN A 59 13.65 -7.53 -9.50
N PHE A 60 12.67 -6.79 -10.05
CA PHE A 60 11.54 -7.29 -10.84
C PHE A 60 11.47 -6.72 -12.26
N ALA A 61 12.21 -5.66 -12.56
CA ALA A 61 12.21 -4.99 -13.85
C ALA A 61 12.59 -5.94 -15.00
N GLY A 62 11.80 -5.92 -16.07
CA GLY A 62 11.99 -6.76 -17.25
C GLY A 62 11.77 -8.26 -17.04
N LYS A 63 11.41 -8.70 -15.83
CA LYS A 63 11.09 -10.11 -15.56
C LYS A 63 9.64 -10.40 -15.96
N ASP A 64 9.40 -11.59 -16.47
CA ASP A 64 8.04 -12.08 -16.68
C ASP A 64 7.32 -12.24 -15.33
N LEU A 65 6.13 -11.64 -15.21
CA LEU A 65 5.42 -11.56 -13.94
C LEU A 65 4.98 -12.95 -13.44
N ASP A 66 4.51 -13.81 -14.34
CA ASP A 66 4.09 -15.18 -14.01
C ASP A 66 5.28 -16.01 -13.50
N SER A 67 6.47 -15.78 -14.07
CA SER A 67 7.70 -16.45 -13.64
C SER A 67 8.17 -16.04 -12.23
N ILE A 68 7.84 -14.83 -11.76
CA ILE A 68 8.31 -14.31 -10.46
C ILE A 68 7.26 -14.41 -9.35
N LYS A 69 5.98 -14.63 -9.66
CA LYS A 69 4.87 -14.65 -8.68
C LYS A 69 5.14 -15.55 -7.47
N ASN A 70 5.70 -16.74 -7.71
CA ASN A 70 5.95 -17.74 -6.68
C ASN A 70 7.36 -17.68 -6.07
N ASN A 71 8.16 -16.66 -6.42
CA ASN A 71 9.50 -16.51 -5.86
C ASN A 71 9.43 -15.91 -4.44
N SER A 72 10.44 -16.22 -3.61
CA SER A 72 10.50 -15.73 -2.22
C SER A 72 10.64 -14.21 -2.10
N ASP A 73 11.34 -13.58 -3.05
CA ASP A 73 11.61 -12.15 -3.05
C ASP A 73 10.34 -11.33 -3.32
N PHE A 74 9.47 -11.84 -4.20
CA PHE A 74 8.17 -11.30 -4.59
C PHE A 74 7.21 -11.42 -3.42
N GLY A 75 7.12 -12.59 -2.80
CA GLY A 75 6.35 -12.79 -1.56
C GLY A 75 6.80 -11.84 -0.45
N THR A 76 8.11 -11.74 -0.22
CA THR A 76 8.66 -10.82 0.79
C THR A 76 8.32 -9.36 0.49
N HIS A 77 8.40 -8.95 -0.77
CA HIS A 77 8.07 -7.59 -1.18
C HIS A 77 6.57 -7.29 -1.04
N ALA A 78 5.72 -8.23 -1.44
CA ALA A 78 4.27 -8.17 -1.30
C ALA A 78 3.86 -8.00 0.18
N THR A 79 4.39 -8.85 1.07
CA THR A 79 4.14 -8.75 2.52
C THR A 79 4.51 -7.38 3.06
N ARG A 80 5.66 -6.80 2.65
CA ARG A 80 6.07 -5.45 3.11
C ARG A 80 5.09 -4.36 2.69
N ILE A 81 4.64 -4.38 1.44
CA ILE A 81 3.67 -3.39 0.92
C ILE A 81 2.34 -3.51 1.66
N VAL A 82 1.78 -4.71 1.77
CA VAL A 82 0.48 -4.91 2.43
C VAL A 82 0.55 -4.61 3.92
N SER A 83 1.66 -4.93 4.59
CA SER A 83 1.86 -4.57 6.00
C SER A 83 1.83 -3.06 6.18
N PHE A 84 2.49 -2.30 5.31
CA PHE A 84 2.47 -0.85 5.35
C PHE A 84 1.07 -0.27 5.07
N ILE A 85 0.32 -0.82 4.11
CA ILE A 85 -1.08 -0.42 3.89
C ILE A 85 -1.93 -0.73 5.12
N THR A 86 -1.73 -1.89 5.74
CA THR A 86 -2.43 -2.28 6.98
C THR A 86 -2.14 -1.31 8.12
N GLU A 87 -0.89 -0.85 8.24
CA GLU A 87 -0.51 0.18 9.21
C GLU A 87 -1.25 1.49 8.93
N ILE A 88 -1.30 1.97 7.68
CA ILE A 88 -2.07 3.16 7.29
C ILE A 88 -3.55 3.01 7.66
N MET A 89 -4.15 1.85 7.37
CA MET A 89 -5.56 1.58 7.70
C MET A 89 -5.81 1.55 9.21
N SER A 90 -4.82 1.14 10.00
CA SER A 90 -4.91 1.20 11.46
C SER A 90 -4.95 2.65 11.97
N LEU A 91 -4.28 3.57 11.28
CA LEU A 91 -4.21 4.99 11.65
C LEU A 91 -5.43 5.81 11.17
N GLY A 92 -6.18 5.35 10.15
CA GLY A 92 -7.35 6.06 9.61
C GLY A 92 -8.40 6.40 10.67
N GLY A 93 -9.13 7.52 10.56
CA GLY A 93 -10.17 7.89 11.54
C GLY A 93 -9.68 8.19 12.97
N SER A 94 -8.37 8.10 13.24
CA SER A 94 -7.78 8.66 14.46
C SER A 94 -7.79 10.19 14.32
N PRO A 95 -8.27 10.95 15.32
CA PRO A 95 -8.14 12.39 15.28
C PRO A 95 -6.65 12.75 15.21
N PHE A 96 -6.27 13.64 14.29
CA PHE A 96 -4.94 14.25 14.31
C PHE A 96 -4.83 15.05 15.63
N VAL A 97 -4.14 14.49 16.61
CA VAL A 97 -3.82 15.22 17.85
C VAL A 97 -2.44 15.81 17.66
N ALA A 98 -2.37 17.08 17.26
CA ALA A 98 -1.13 17.85 17.37
C ALA A 98 -0.81 18.03 18.86
N SER A 99 0.13 17.25 19.38
CA SER A 99 0.76 17.54 20.66
C SER A 99 1.72 18.72 20.46
N TYR A 100 1.28 19.91 20.85
CA TYR A 100 2.12 21.10 21.03
C TYR A 100 2.76 21.10 22.42
#